data_AF-A0A9E5QKM5-F1
#
_entry.id   AF-A0A9E5QKM5-F1
#
_cell.length_a   1.000
_cell.length_b   1.000
_cell.length_c   1.000
_cell.angle_alpha   90.00
_cell.angle_beta   90.00
_cell.angle_gamma   90.00
#
_symmetry.space_group_name_H-M   'P 1'
#
loop_
_entity.id
_entity.type
_entity.pdbx_description
1 polymer ?
#
loop_
_entity_poly.entity_id
_entity_poly.type
_entity_poly.pdbx_seq_one_letter_code
_entity_poly.pdbx_strand_id
1 'polypeptide(L)'
;MYRFLDPIAWMFPALRRAGPGVATGEARAVEVPGHGAMLADASVDLTGENCLRTNLVTKRALDAAPPGSVVEIVSDNLSSVETIPFMLAGHGCVHLGTLHLEGTWKIYARKL
;
A
#
# COMPACT_ATOMS: atom_id res chain seq x y z
N MET A 1 -22.67 -25.82 -6.33
CA MET A 1 -22.34 -24.38 -6.19
C MET A 1 -22.95 -23.88 -4.88
N TYR A 2 -22.27 -24.10 -3.75
CA TYR A 2 -22.77 -23.68 -2.42
C TYR A 2 -21.95 -22.48 -1.95
N ARG A 3 -22.60 -21.31 -1.92
CA ARG A 3 -22.11 -20.14 -1.18
C ARG A 3 -22.24 -20.46 0.30
N PHE A 4 -21.12 -20.72 0.95
CA PHE A 4 -21.02 -20.64 2.41
C PHE A 4 -21.37 -19.19 2.80
N LEU A 5 -22.55 -19.00 3.37
CA LEU A 5 -22.92 -17.78 4.06
C LEU A 5 -22.06 -17.74 5.33
N ASP A 6 -21.14 -16.79 5.39
CA ASP A 6 -20.32 -16.53 6.56
C ASP A 6 -21.24 -16.11 7.73
N PRO A 7 -21.48 -16.99 8.72
CA PRO A 7 -22.51 -16.79 9.74
C PRO A 7 -22.15 -15.66 10.72
N ILE A 8 -20.90 -15.21 10.72
CA ILE A 8 -20.39 -14.18 11.63
C ILE A 8 -20.73 -12.78 11.12
N ALA A 9 -20.86 -12.61 9.80
CA ALA A 9 -21.10 -11.32 9.14
C ALA A 9 -22.48 -10.70 9.41
N TRP A 10 -23.47 -11.48 9.87
CA TRP A 10 -24.81 -10.98 10.23
C TRP A 10 -24.86 -10.49 11.68
N MET A 11 -24.10 -11.13 12.58
CA MET A 11 -24.20 -10.89 14.03
C MET A 11 -23.55 -9.58 14.47
N PHE A 12 -22.69 -9.00 13.63
CA PHE A 12 -21.98 -7.75 13.93
C PHE A 12 -22.06 -6.77 12.73
N PRO A 13 -23.15 -5.98 12.60
CA PRO A 13 -23.23 -4.94 11.57
C PRO A 13 -22.12 -3.88 11.71
N ALA A 14 -21.57 -3.73 12.92
CA ALA A 14 -20.42 -2.87 13.22
C ALA A 14 -19.08 -3.41 12.69
N LEU A 15 -18.97 -4.71 12.38
CA LEU A 15 -17.84 -5.29 11.62
C LEU A 15 -17.98 -5.08 10.11
N ARG A 16 -19.12 -4.58 9.61
CA ARG A 16 -19.22 -3.98 8.27
C ARG A 16 -18.68 -2.56 8.22
N ARG A 17 -18.03 -2.05 9.28
CA ARG A 17 -17.13 -0.92 9.08
C ARG A 17 -16.05 -1.40 8.14
N ALA A 18 -16.04 -0.80 6.95
CA ALA A 18 -14.92 -0.81 6.05
C ALA A 18 -13.64 -0.84 6.89
N GLY A 19 -12.85 -1.90 6.74
CA GLY A 19 -11.48 -1.88 7.25
C GLY A 19 -10.84 -0.57 6.78
N PRO A 20 -9.97 0.06 7.59
CA PRO A 20 -9.35 1.31 7.19
C PRO A 20 -8.73 1.08 5.80
N GLY A 21 -9.32 1.77 4.82
CA GLY A 21 -9.16 1.42 3.43
C GLY A 21 -7.70 1.49 3.07
N VAL A 22 -7.19 0.42 2.43
CA VAL A 22 -6.31 0.66 1.30
C VAL A 22 -7.11 1.64 0.44
N ALA A 23 -6.67 2.89 0.37
CA ALA A 23 -7.25 3.79 -0.61
C ALA A 23 -6.98 3.11 -1.95
N THR A 24 -8.00 2.52 -2.54
CA THR A 24 -7.95 2.13 -3.95
C THR A 24 -7.99 3.44 -4.73
N GLY A 25 -6.92 4.23 -4.60
CA GLY A 25 -6.71 5.44 -5.35
C GLY A 25 -6.69 5.03 -6.81
N GLU A 26 -7.41 5.79 -7.62
CA GLU A 26 -7.41 5.64 -9.07
C GLU A 26 -5.97 5.56 -9.58
N ALA A 27 -5.73 4.70 -10.57
CA ALA A 27 -4.38 4.47 -11.09
C ALA A 27 -3.75 5.81 -11.50
N ARG A 28 -2.63 6.19 -10.88
CA ARG A 28 -2.01 7.51 -11.07
C ARG A 28 -0.77 7.39 -11.94
N ALA A 29 -0.69 8.21 -13.00
CA ALA A 29 0.54 8.36 -13.77
C ALA A 29 1.62 9.05 -12.91
N VAL A 30 2.78 8.41 -12.79
CA VAL A 30 3.93 8.87 -12.00
C VAL A 30 5.22 8.66 -12.78
N GLU A 31 6.20 9.54 -12.60
CA GLU A 31 7.55 9.34 -13.12
C GLU A 31 8.47 8.87 -12.00
N VAL A 32 9.07 7.70 -12.18
CA VAL A 32 10.06 7.16 -11.23
C VAL A 32 11.45 7.17 -11.90
N PRO A 33 12.46 7.82 -11.28
CA PRO A 33 13.83 7.83 -11.78
C PRO A 33 14.34 6.41 -12.06
N GLY A 34 14.96 6.21 -13.22
CA GLY A 34 15.46 4.89 -13.64
C GLY A 34 14.41 3.96 -14.23
N HIS A 35 13.12 4.27 -14.12
CA HIS A 35 12.02 3.45 -14.64
C HIS A 35 11.08 4.20 -15.60
N GLY A 36 11.13 5.53 -15.64
CA GLY A 36 10.30 6.36 -16.52
C GLY A 36 8.87 6.53 -16.00
N ALA A 37 7.97 6.91 -16.90
CA ALA A 37 6.55 7.07 -16.60
C ALA A 37 5.87 5.71 -16.42
N MET A 38 5.10 5.56 -15.35
CA MET A 38 4.36 4.35 -14.99
C MET A 38 3.03 4.69 -14.33
N LEU A 39 2.17 3.68 -14.15
CA LEU A 39 0.95 3.80 -13.38
C LEU A 39 1.18 3.22 -11.99
N ALA A 40 0.88 3.99 -10.94
CA ALA A 40 0.70 3.47 -9.59
C ALA A 40 -0.74 2.92 -9.50
N ASP A 41 -0.89 1.59 -9.52
CA ASP A 41 -2.18 0.89 -9.51
C ASP A 41 -2.91 0.98 -8.16
N ALA A 42 -2.17 1.21 -7.09
CA ALA A 42 -2.70 1.43 -5.75
C ALA A 42 -1.84 2.47 -5.01
N SER A 43 -2.45 3.22 -4.09
CA SER A 43 -1.74 4.17 -3.23
C SER A 43 -2.15 4.00 -1.77
N VAL A 44 -1.15 3.92 -0.89
CA VAL A 44 -1.33 3.77 0.54
C VAL A 44 -0.83 5.06 1.20
N ASP A 45 -1.76 5.88 1.66
CA ASP A 45 -1.42 7.10 2.38
C ASP A 45 -1.28 6.82 3.89
N LEU A 46 -0.08 7.08 4.40
CA LEU A 46 0.30 6.87 5.80
C LEU A 46 0.61 8.21 6.50
N THR A 47 0.25 9.34 5.90
CA THR A 47 0.47 10.67 6.45
C THR A 47 -0.28 10.83 7.78
N GLY A 48 0.39 11.32 8.82
CA GLY A 48 -0.20 11.47 10.16
C GLY A 48 -0.53 10.17 10.90
N GLU A 49 -0.21 9.00 10.33
CA GLU A 49 -0.45 7.69 10.96
C GLU A 49 0.76 7.25 11.79
N ASN A 50 0.51 6.52 12.89
CA ASN A 50 1.56 6.04 13.79
C ASN A 50 2.07 4.62 13.45
N CYS A 51 3.32 4.34 13.85
CA CYS A 51 4.14 3.24 13.33
C CYS A 51 3.51 1.84 13.31
N LEU A 52 2.70 1.48 14.31
CA LEU A 52 2.09 0.14 14.38
C LEU A 52 1.04 -0.08 13.29
N ARG A 53 0.23 0.94 13.03
CA ARG A 53 -0.83 0.89 12.04
C ARG A 53 -0.26 1.01 10.63
N THR A 54 0.71 1.91 10.45
CA THR A 54 1.51 2.06 9.24
C THR A 54 2.07 0.72 8.77
N ASN A 55 2.74 -0.01 9.68
CA ASN A 55 3.34 -1.29 9.33
C ASN A 55 2.31 -2.35 8.89
N LEU A 56 1.19 -2.48 9.61
CA LEU A 56 0.16 -3.46 9.25
C LEU A 56 -0.54 -3.14 7.93
N VAL A 57 -0.87 -1.86 7.70
CA VAL A 57 -1.57 -1.42 6.47
C VAL A 57 -0.66 -1.58 5.26
N THR A 58 0.61 -1.16 5.35
CA THR A 58 1.60 -1.35 4.27
C THR A 58 1.77 -2.83 3.93
N LYS A 59 1.95 -3.70 4.92
CA LYS A 59 2.06 -5.16 4.70
C LYS A 59 0.87 -5.72 3.95
N ARG A 60 -0.35 -5.40 4.40
CA ARG A 60 -1.58 -5.87 3.76
C ARG A 60 -1.70 -5.39 2.33
N ALA A 61 -1.34 -4.15 2.04
CA ALA A 61 -1.36 -3.61 0.68
C ALA A 61 -0.35 -4.33 -0.23
N LEU A 62 0.88 -4.56 0.25
CA LEU A 62 1.91 -5.30 -0.50
C LEU A 62 1.51 -6.76 -0.75
N ASP A 63 0.87 -7.41 0.21
CA ASP A 63 0.43 -8.80 0.10
C ASP A 63 -0.78 -8.96 -0.83
N ALA A 64 -1.70 -7.98 -0.82
CA ALA A 64 -2.90 -7.99 -1.65
C ALA A 64 -2.66 -7.50 -3.09
N ALA A 65 -1.51 -6.86 -3.36
CA ALA A 65 -1.16 -6.36 -4.67
C ALA A 65 -1.07 -7.49 -5.72
N PRO A 66 -1.71 -7.37 -6.89
CA PRO A 66 -1.55 -8.33 -7.98
C PRO A 66 -0.12 -8.34 -8.53
N PRO A 67 0.41 -9.49 -9.01
CA PRO A 67 1.70 -9.53 -9.71
C PRO A 67 1.79 -8.51 -10.83
N GLY A 68 2.92 -7.81 -10.92
CA GLY A 68 3.17 -6.74 -11.89
C GLY A 68 2.62 -5.37 -11.50
N SER A 69 1.73 -5.27 -10.51
CA SER A 69 1.18 -3.98 -10.08
C SER A 69 2.20 -3.13 -9.32
N VAL A 70 2.07 -1.81 -9.45
CA VAL A 70 2.88 -0.83 -8.74
C VAL A 70 2.06 -0.22 -7.59
N VAL A 71 2.62 -0.31 -6.39
CA VAL A 71 2.05 0.28 -5.18
C VAL A 71 2.84 1.53 -4.82
N GLU A 72 2.15 2.65 -4.70
CA GLU A 72 2.65 3.89 -4.10
C GLU A 72 2.38 3.87 -2.60
N ILE A 73 3.36 4.27 -1.81
CA ILE A 73 3.25 4.40 -0.36
C ILE A 73 3.68 5.83 -0.02
N VAL A 74 2.75 6.62 0.53
CA VAL A 74 2.97 8.01 0.91
C VAL A 74 3.19 8.11 2.41
N SER A 75 4.22 8.83 2.85
CA SER A 75 4.51 9.03 4.27
C SER A 75 5.20 10.38 4.52
N ASP A 76 4.90 10.98 5.67
CA ASP A 76 5.58 12.15 6.23
C ASP A 76 6.68 11.76 7.25
N ASN A 77 6.81 10.47 7.57
CA ASN A 77 7.72 9.97 8.59
C ASN A 77 8.98 9.34 7.97
N LEU A 78 10.15 9.93 8.26
CA LEU A 78 11.45 9.44 7.79
C LEU A 78 11.73 7.98 8.18
N SER A 79 11.29 7.54 9.37
CA SER A 79 11.50 6.16 9.83
C SER A 79 10.80 5.15 8.92
N SER A 80 9.62 5.50 8.39
CA SER A 80 8.89 4.67 7.42
C SER A 80 9.66 4.56 6.11
N VAL A 81 10.24 5.68 5.65
CA VAL A 81 11.02 5.76 4.41
C VAL A 81 12.26 4.88 4.47
N GLU A 82 12.91 4.80 5.62
CA GLU A 82 14.05 3.91 5.80
C GLU A 82 13.60 2.45 5.90
N THR A 83 12.54 2.17 6.66
CA THR A 83 12.16 0.78 6.99
C THR A 83 11.44 0.06 5.84
N ILE A 84 10.54 0.74 5.13
CA ILE A 84 9.66 0.12 4.14
C ILE A 84 10.45 -0.53 2.99
N PRO A 85 11.47 0.13 2.37
CA PRO A 85 12.26 -0.49 1.32
C PRO A 85 12.92 -1.81 1.73
N PHE A 86 13.40 -1.93 2.98
CA PHE A 86 14.02 -3.16 3.48
C PHE A 86 13.04 -4.33 3.60
N MET A 87 11.76 -4.07 3.87
CA MET A 87 10.76 -5.14 4.01
C MET A 87 10.12 -5.57 2.69
N LEU A 88 10.25 -4.80 1.59
CA LEU A 88 9.59 -5.08 0.31
C LEU A 88 9.90 -6.49 -0.22
N ALA A 89 11.17 -6.90 -0.15
CA ALA A 89 11.59 -8.22 -0.64
C ALA A 89 10.88 -9.37 0.08
N GLY A 90 10.61 -9.22 1.38
CA GLY A 90 9.87 -10.20 2.19
C GLY A 90 8.40 -10.36 1.79
N HIS A 91 7.86 -9.39 1.05
CA HIS A 91 6.49 -9.40 0.53
C HIS A 91 6.43 -9.65 -0.99
N GLY A 92 7.54 -10.11 -1.61
CA GLY A 92 7.61 -10.36 -3.04
C GLY A 92 7.50 -9.08 -3.88
N CYS A 93 7.99 -7.96 -3.35
CA CYS A 93 8.01 -6.68 -4.05
C CYS A 93 9.46 -6.21 -4.32
N VAL A 94 9.64 -5.51 -5.43
CA VAL A 94 10.89 -4.83 -5.79
C VAL A 94 10.73 -3.33 -5.59
N HIS A 95 11.71 -2.71 -4.93
CA HIS A 95 11.78 -1.27 -4.80
C HIS A 95 12.08 -0.63 -6.15
N LEU A 96 11.24 0.31 -6.59
CA LEU A 96 11.44 1.08 -7.82
C LEU A 96 12.07 2.44 -7.54
N GLY A 97 11.80 3.03 -6.38
CA GLY A 97 12.35 4.32 -6.01
C GLY A 97 11.68 4.95 -4.80
N THR A 98 12.36 5.92 -4.23
CA THR A 98 11.87 6.76 -3.14
C THR A 98 12.05 8.20 -3.55
N LEU A 99 10.96 8.97 -3.54
CA LEU A 99 10.93 10.37 -3.96
C LEU A 99 10.46 11.23 -2.80
N HIS A 100 10.96 12.46 -2.73
CA HIS A 100 10.42 13.48 -1.85
C HIS A 100 9.76 14.56 -2.70
N LEU A 101 8.42 14.60 -2.69
CA LEU A 101 7.61 15.45 -3.54
C LEU A 101 6.55 16.15 -2.68
N GLU A 102 6.37 17.46 -2.90
CA GLU A 102 5.30 18.24 -2.27
C GLU A 102 5.32 18.15 -0.72
N GLY A 103 6.50 18.00 -0.12
CA GLY A 103 6.67 17.90 1.33
C GLY A 103 6.38 16.52 1.92
N THR A 104 6.11 15.50 1.09
CA THR A 104 5.88 14.11 1.51
C THR A 104 6.84 13.16 0.82
N TRP A 105 7.08 12.00 1.43
CA TRP A 105 7.84 10.92 0.82
C TRP A 105 6.91 9.95 0.11
N LYS A 106 7.32 9.53 -1.09
CA LYS A 106 6.62 8.53 -1.90
C LYS A 106 7.57 7.38 -2.19
N ILE A 107 7.17 6.18 -1.82
CA ILE A 107 7.93 4.95 -2.03
C ILE A 107 7.16 4.14 -3.05
N TYR A 108 7.82 3.75 -4.14
CA TYR A 108 7.23 2.95 -5.20
C TYR A 108 7.77 1.52 -5.14
N ALA A 109 6.86 0.56 -5.14
CA ALA A 109 7.18 -0.86 -5.11
C ALA A 109 6.40 -1.59 -6.20
N ARG A 110 7.03 -2.54 -6.89
CA ARG A 110 6.34 -3.42 -7.86
C ARG A 110 6.21 -4.81 -7.29
N LYS A 111 5.01 -5.38 -7.33
CA LYS A 111 4.78 -6.79 -7.01
C LYS A 111 5.38 -7.68 -8.11
N LEU A 112 6.13 -8.70 -7.72
CA LEU A 112 6.68 -9.71 -8.63
C LEU A 112 5.62 -10.73 -9.08
#